data_AF-H0HZE4-F1
#
_entry.id   AF-H0HZE4-F1
#
_cell.length_a   1.000
_cell.length_b   1.000
_cell.length_c   1.000
_cell.angle_alpha   90.00
_cell.angle_beta   90.00
_cell.angle_gamma   90.00
#
_symmetry.space_group_name_H-M   'P 1'
#
loop_
_entity.id
_entity.type
_entity.pdbx_description
1 polymer ?
#
loop_
_entity_poly.entity_id
_entity_poly.type
_entity_poly.pdbx_seq_one_letter_code
_entity_poly.pdbx_strand_id
1 'polypeptide(L)'
;GLPISVGVARTKHLAKIASQVAKPDGLVVVSPERELEFLHDLPVELMWGVGPATKAKLTQQGILTIGQLAKTPGRSLERLLGPAAGEKLAALAWNRDPREIRTHHRARSAGAQSALGRKPADERIFRPTLLHLADRG
;
A
#
# COMPACT_ATOMS: atom_id res chain seq x y z
N GLY A 1 -7.81 -4.77 -26.24
CA GLY A 1 -8.35 -5.00 -24.88
C GLY A 1 -7.47 -4.28 -23.89
N LEU A 2 -8.01 -3.86 -22.74
CA LEU A 2 -7.20 -3.33 -21.64
C LEU A 2 -6.70 -4.52 -20.80
N PRO A 3 -5.39 -4.68 -20.60
CA PRO A 3 -4.85 -5.79 -19.82
C PRO A 3 -5.33 -5.74 -18.36
N ILE A 4 -5.77 -6.87 -17.80
CA ILE A 4 -6.25 -6.97 -16.42
C ILE A 4 -5.55 -8.11 -15.67
N SER A 5 -5.26 -7.89 -14.39
CA SER A 5 -4.67 -8.91 -13.52
C SER A 5 -5.53 -9.09 -12.27
N VAL A 6 -5.75 -10.35 -11.89
CA VAL A 6 -6.69 -10.73 -10.83
C VAL A 6 -5.97 -11.52 -9.74
N GLY A 7 -6.28 -11.20 -8.48
CA GLY A 7 -5.75 -11.91 -7.31
C GLY A 7 -6.90 -12.34 -6.39
N VAL A 8 -6.88 -13.61 -5.97
CA VAL A 8 -7.91 -14.19 -5.10
C VAL A 8 -7.25 -14.74 -3.84
N ALA A 9 -7.75 -14.31 -2.67
CA ALA A 9 -7.30 -14.76 -1.35
C ALA A 9 -8.36 -14.43 -0.27
N ARG A 10 -8.21 -14.94 0.96
CA ARG A 10 -9.20 -14.75 2.04
C ARG A 10 -9.24 -13.34 2.61
N THR A 11 -8.18 -12.56 2.46
CA THR A 11 -8.12 -11.18 2.95
C THR A 11 -7.97 -10.19 1.80
N LYS A 12 -8.48 -8.96 1.99
CA LYS A 12 -8.28 -7.88 1.03
C LYS A 12 -6.81 -7.60 0.79
N HIS A 13 -6.03 -7.62 1.87
CA HIS A 13 -4.60 -7.38 1.80
C HIS A 13 -3.91 -8.38 0.88
N LEU A 14 -4.13 -9.67 1.11
CA LEU A 14 -3.49 -10.72 0.33
C LEU A 14 -4.02 -10.76 -1.10
N ALA A 15 -5.31 -10.55 -1.33
CA ALA A 15 -5.88 -10.48 -2.67
C ALA A 15 -5.26 -9.33 -3.49
N LYS A 16 -4.98 -8.18 -2.86
CA LYS A 16 -4.30 -7.06 -3.50
C LYS A 16 -2.81 -7.34 -3.79
N ILE A 17 -2.14 -8.11 -2.95
CA ILE A 17 -0.77 -8.58 -3.22
C ILE A 17 -0.79 -9.56 -4.39
N ALA A 18 -1.65 -10.58 -4.34
CA ALA A 18 -1.81 -11.58 -5.39
C ALA A 18 -2.07 -10.93 -6.76
N SER A 19 -2.92 -9.90 -6.84
CA SER A 19 -3.17 -9.20 -8.09
C SER A 19 -2.00 -8.36 -8.62
N GLN A 20 -1.04 -7.98 -7.76
CA GLN A 20 0.22 -7.35 -8.19
C GLN A 20 1.19 -8.39 -8.73
N VAL A 21 1.29 -9.54 -8.07
CA VAL A 21 2.11 -10.68 -8.51
C VAL A 21 1.59 -11.23 -9.84
N ALA A 22 0.27 -11.19 -10.06
CA ALA A 22 -0.38 -11.64 -11.29
C ALA A 22 -0.13 -10.74 -12.51
N LYS A 23 0.63 -9.64 -12.40
CA LYS A 23 0.87 -8.74 -13.53
C LYS A 23 2.03 -9.22 -14.42
N PRO A 24 1.98 -8.91 -15.74
CA PRO A 24 0.82 -8.44 -16.49
C PRO A 24 -0.13 -9.60 -16.87
N ASP A 25 -1.42 -9.29 -17.10
CA ASP A 25 -2.41 -10.20 -17.70
C ASP A 25 -2.62 -11.59 -17.08
N GLY A 26 -2.31 -11.75 -15.78
CA GLY A 26 -2.44 -13.03 -15.08
C GLY A 26 -3.57 -13.11 -14.06
N LEU A 27 -3.78 -14.34 -13.59
CA LEU A 27 -4.64 -14.69 -12.47
C LEU A 27 -3.82 -15.45 -11.43
N VAL A 28 -3.82 -15.00 -10.17
CA VAL A 28 -3.24 -15.71 -9.05
C VAL A 28 -4.34 -16.04 -8.04
N VAL A 29 -4.51 -17.33 -7.75
CA VAL A 29 -5.39 -17.83 -6.68
C VAL A 29 -4.50 -18.40 -5.59
N VAL A 30 -4.53 -17.80 -4.40
CA VAL A 30 -3.75 -18.27 -3.26
C VAL A 30 -4.57 -19.28 -2.48
N SER A 31 -4.06 -20.50 -2.35
CA SER A 31 -4.73 -21.55 -1.55
C SER A 31 -4.79 -21.12 -0.08
N PRO A 32 -5.95 -21.26 0.60
CA PRO A 32 -6.12 -20.91 2.02
C PRO A 32 -5.08 -21.53 2.96
N GLU A 33 -4.60 -22.73 2.63
CA GLU A 33 -3.65 -23.50 3.43
C GLU A 33 -2.21 -22.99 3.26
N ARG A 34 -1.92 -22.29 2.15
CA ARG A 34 -0.57 -21.81 1.80
C ARG A 34 -0.44 -20.28 1.80
N GLU A 35 -1.43 -19.56 2.34
CA GLU A 35 -1.44 -18.10 2.32
C GLU A 35 -0.23 -17.46 2.99
N LEU A 36 0.21 -18.00 4.15
CA LEU A 36 1.38 -17.46 4.84
C LEU A 36 2.68 -17.75 4.11
N GLU A 37 2.81 -18.95 3.52
CA GLU A 37 3.98 -19.32 2.71
C GLU A 37 4.09 -18.39 1.50
N PHE A 38 3.01 -18.26 0.73
CA PHE A 38 2.95 -17.33 -0.40
C PHE A 38 3.26 -15.89 0.03
N LEU A 39 2.69 -15.43 1.14
CA LEU A 39 2.87 -14.06 1.61
C LEU A 39 4.31 -13.81 2.08
N HIS A 40 4.92 -14.75 2.82
CA HIS A 40 6.19 -14.54 3.51
C HIS A 40 7.39 -14.49 2.58
N ASP A 41 7.31 -15.16 1.43
CA ASP A 41 8.36 -15.17 0.40
C ASP A 41 8.43 -13.87 -0.40
N LEU A 42 7.42 -13.01 -0.28
CA LEU A 42 7.32 -11.79 -1.07
C LEU A 42 8.12 -10.63 -0.46
N PRO A 43 8.59 -9.68 -1.30
CA PRO A 43 9.27 -8.49 -0.83
C PRO A 43 8.31 -7.59 -0.04
N VAL A 44 8.84 -6.95 1.01
CA VAL A 44 8.04 -6.17 1.96
C VAL A 44 7.34 -4.96 1.34
N GLU A 45 7.83 -4.47 0.20
CA GLU A 45 7.25 -3.34 -0.52
C GLU A 45 5.89 -3.63 -1.17
N LEU A 46 5.53 -4.90 -1.34
CA LEU A 46 4.19 -5.27 -1.81
C LEU A 46 3.12 -5.06 -0.73
N MET A 47 3.53 -4.86 0.53
CA MET A 47 2.59 -4.67 1.62
C MET A 47 1.86 -3.32 1.54
N TRP A 48 0.56 -3.34 1.81
CA TRP A 48 -0.19 -2.10 1.98
C TRP A 48 0.31 -1.31 3.19
N GLY A 49 0.67 -0.04 2.95
CA GLY A 49 1.26 0.82 3.97
C GLY A 49 2.79 0.86 3.96
N VAL A 50 3.44 0.04 3.12
CA VAL A 50 4.89 0.14 2.88
C VAL A 50 5.12 1.01 1.64
N GLY A 51 5.27 2.32 1.87
CA GLY A 51 5.75 3.26 0.86
C GLY A 51 7.28 3.34 0.81
N PRO A 52 7.86 4.16 -0.09
CA PRO A 52 9.32 4.27 -0.26
C PRO A 52 10.10 4.56 1.03
N ALA A 53 9.57 5.45 1.88
CA ALA A 53 10.22 5.79 3.15
C ALA A 53 10.21 4.62 4.15
N THR A 54 9.08 3.91 4.25
CA THR A 54 8.96 2.71 5.11
C THR A 54 9.87 1.60 4.61
N LYS A 55 9.89 1.35 3.29
CA LYS A 55 10.81 0.40 2.66
C LYS A 55 12.26 0.73 3.03
N ALA A 56 12.69 1.99 2.85
CA ALA A 56 14.06 2.39 3.17
C ALA A 56 14.44 2.11 4.64
N LYS A 57 13.56 2.45 5.59
CA LYS A 57 13.78 2.15 7.02
C LYS A 57 13.89 0.64 7.29
N LEU A 58 13.04 -0.17 6.68
CA LEU A 58 13.06 -1.63 6.83
C LEU A 58 14.32 -2.25 6.23
N THR A 59 14.70 -1.82 5.02
CA THR A 59 15.92 -2.26 4.34
C THR A 59 17.18 -1.92 5.14
N GLN A 60 17.24 -0.73 5.76
CA GLN A 60 18.34 -0.35 6.66
C GLN A 60 18.47 -1.29 7.89
N GLN A 61 17.40 -1.99 8.26
CA GLN A 61 17.40 -2.99 9.33
C GLN A 61 17.51 -4.44 8.81
N GLY A 62 17.80 -4.63 7.52
CA GLY A 62 17.90 -5.95 6.90
C GLY A 62 16.57 -6.66 6.64
N ILE A 63 15.44 -5.94 6.77
CA ILE A 63 14.10 -6.49 6.54
C ILE A 63 13.70 -6.25 5.08
N LEU A 64 13.81 -7.29 4.27
CA LEU A 64 13.57 -7.25 2.82
C LEU A 64 12.28 -7.98 2.42
N THR A 65 11.91 -9.02 3.16
CA THR A 65 10.73 -9.85 2.90
C THR A 65 9.65 -9.65 3.96
N ILE A 66 8.42 -10.00 3.60
CA ILE A 66 7.28 -9.97 4.53
C ILE A 66 7.49 -10.98 5.67
N GLY A 67 8.06 -12.15 5.38
CA GLY A 67 8.40 -13.14 6.40
C GLY A 67 9.44 -12.64 7.41
N GLN A 68 10.43 -11.86 6.98
CA GLN A 68 11.38 -11.19 7.89
C GLN A 68 10.68 -10.14 8.76
N LEU A 69 9.76 -9.35 8.20
CA LEU A 69 8.97 -8.38 8.97
C LEU A 69 8.12 -9.10 10.02
N ALA A 70 7.46 -10.21 9.64
CA ALA A 70 6.62 -11.02 10.52
C ALA A 70 7.37 -11.56 11.75
N LYS A 71 8.66 -11.89 11.57
CA LYS A 71 9.56 -12.42 12.62
C LYS A 71 10.21 -11.32 13.46
N THR A 72 10.06 -10.05 13.08
CA THR A 72 10.64 -8.93 13.82
C THR A 72 9.78 -8.64 15.07
N PRO A 73 10.37 -8.46 16.26
CA PRO A 73 9.59 -8.15 17.47
C PRO A 73 8.73 -6.88 17.31
N GLY A 74 7.48 -6.93 17.77
CA GLY A 74 6.52 -5.82 17.63
C GLY A 74 7.07 -4.50 18.17
N ARG A 75 7.67 -4.49 19.37
CA ARG A 75 8.32 -3.30 19.95
C ARG A 75 9.42 -2.70 19.07
N SER A 76 10.17 -3.53 18.35
CA SER A 76 11.20 -3.05 17.42
C SER A 76 10.57 -2.36 16.22
N LEU A 77 9.47 -2.91 15.68
CA LEU A 77 8.73 -2.30 14.58
C LEU A 77 8.07 -0.99 15.01
N GLU A 78 7.48 -0.94 16.20
CA GLU A 78 6.89 0.29 16.77
C GLU A 78 7.95 1.38 16.95
N ARG A 79 9.14 1.04 17.47
CA ARG A 79 10.24 2.01 17.59
C ARG A 79 10.73 2.52 16.24
N LEU A 80 10.75 1.66 15.21
CA LEU A 80 11.24 2.00 13.88
C LEU A 80 10.23 2.84 13.07
N LEU A 81 8.95 2.49 13.15
CA LEU A 81 7.89 2.98 12.26
C LEU A 81 6.84 3.85 12.97
N GLY A 82 6.87 3.88 14.29
CA GLY A 82 5.81 4.44 15.14
C GLY A 82 4.78 3.38 15.54
N PRO A 83 4.04 3.58 16.66
CA PRO A 83 3.16 2.56 17.22
C PRO A 83 2.11 2.04 16.24
N ALA A 84 1.32 2.94 15.64
CA ALA A 84 0.22 2.57 14.76
C ALA A 84 0.68 1.86 13.47
N ALA A 85 1.80 2.29 12.90
CA ALA A 85 2.34 1.67 11.68
C ALA A 85 3.01 0.32 11.98
N GLY A 86 3.75 0.24 13.08
CA GLY A 86 4.41 -0.99 13.53
C GLY A 86 3.40 -2.10 13.82
N GLU A 87 2.38 -1.79 14.63
CA GLU A 87 1.30 -2.73 14.96
C GLU A 87 0.57 -3.20 13.70
N LYS A 88 0.17 -2.27 12.83
CA LYS A 88 -0.55 -2.58 11.60
C LYS A 88 0.26 -3.48 10.67
N LEU A 89 1.54 -3.17 10.44
CA LEU A 89 2.38 -3.96 9.54
C LEU A 89 2.71 -5.33 10.13
N ALA A 90 2.89 -5.43 11.45
CA ALA A 90 3.04 -6.71 12.13
C ALA A 90 1.79 -7.60 11.93
N ALA A 91 0.59 -7.03 12.09
CA ALA A 91 -0.66 -7.77 11.85
C ALA A 91 -0.79 -8.23 10.39
N LEU A 92 -0.56 -7.32 9.43
CA LEU A 92 -0.65 -7.63 8.00
C LEU A 92 0.36 -8.67 7.54
N ALA A 93 1.58 -8.68 8.10
CA ALA A 93 2.59 -9.69 7.78
C ALA A 93 2.20 -11.11 8.23
N TRP A 94 1.30 -11.23 9.19
CA TRP A 94 0.65 -12.48 9.59
C TRP A 94 -0.70 -12.72 8.90
N ASN A 95 -0.95 -12.02 7.79
CA ASN A 95 -2.22 -12.02 7.05
C ASN A 95 -3.45 -11.70 7.92
N ARG A 96 -3.26 -10.94 9.01
CA ARG A 96 -4.35 -10.52 9.90
C ARG A 96 -4.87 -9.17 9.41
N ASP A 97 -5.95 -9.22 8.64
CA ASP A 97 -6.61 -8.04 8.09
C ASP A 97 -8.10 -8.05 8.45
N PRO A 98 -8.53 -7.31 9.48
CA PRO A 98 -9.93 -7.32 9.93
C PRO A 98 -10.87 -6.54 9.00
N ARG A 99 -10.38 -5.95 7.90
CA ARG A 99 -11.19 -5.10 7.03
C ARG A 99 -12.16 -5.93 6.19
N GLU A 100 -13.44 -5.83 6.52
CA GLU A 100 -14.54 -6.41 5.74
C GLU A 100 -14.72 -5.74 4.38
N ILE A 101 -15.17 -6.49 3.38
CA ILE A 101 -15.56 -5.98 2.06
C ILE A 101 -16.75 -5.02 2.23
N ARG A 102 -16.55 -3.77 1.81
CA ARG A 102 -17.60 -2.75 1.81
C ARG A 102 -17.92 -2.42 0.38
N THR A 103 -19.16 -2.69 -0.04
CA THR A 103 -19.65 -2.48 -1.41
C THR A 103 -20.13 -1.04 -1.64
N HIS A 104 -20.40 -0.28 -0.57
CA HIS A 104 -20.79 1.13 -0.64
C HIS A 104 -19.72 2.03 -0.04
N HIS A 105 -19.19 2.95 -0.84
CA HIS A 105 -18.32 4.02 -0.38
C HIS A 105 -18.89 5.36 -0.87
N ARG A 106 -19.29 6.24 0.05
CA ARG A 106 -19.54 7.66 -0.28
C ARG A 106 -18.22 8.39 -0.20
N ALA A 107 -17.80 9.06 -1.28
CA ALA A 107 -16.62 9.92 -1.25
C ALA A 107 -16.81 10.98 -0.15
N ARG A 108 -15.86 11.07 0.78
CA ARG A 108 -15.89 12.03 1.90
C ARG A 108 -15.11 13.31 1.61
N SER A 109 -14.26 13.27 0.59
CA SER A 109 -13.52 14.42 0.08
C SER A 109 -13.34 14.27 -1.43
N ALA A 110 -13.50 15.38 -2.14
CA ALA A 110 -12.98 15.58 -3.48
C ALA A 110 -11.87 16.61 -3.37
N GLY A 111 -10.73 16.35 -4.00
CA GLY A 111 -9.60 17.27 -4.01
C GLY A 111 -8.94 17.22 -5.37
N ALA A 112 -8.65 18.38 -5.93
CA ALA A 112 -7.93 18.51 -7.19
C ALA A 112 -6.51 19.03 -6.89
N GLN A 113 -5.49 18.36 -7.41
CA GLN A 113 -4.09 18.78 -7.27
C GLN A 113 -3.46 18.90 -8.66
N SER A 114 -2.62 19.92 -8.86
CA SER A 114 -1.84 20.13 -10.08
C SER A 114 -0.37 20.33 -9.71
N ALA A 115 0.53 19.55 -10.32
CA ALA A 115 1.96 19.68 -10.12
C ALA A 115 2.51 20.74 -11.10
N LEU A 116 2.85 21.93 -10.59
CA LEU A 116 3.29 23.08 -11.41
C LEU A 116 4.77 23.05 -11.84
N GLY A 117 5.41 21.88 -11.78
CA GLY A 117 6.82 21.70 -12.15
C GLY A 117 7.79 22.45 -11.23
N ARG A 118 9.09 22.41 -11.58
CA ARG A 118 10.22 22.94 -10.79
C ARG A 118 10.45 24.45 -10.94
N LYS A 119 9.40 25.23 -11.23
CA LYS A 119 9.50 26.69 -11.39
C LYS A 119 9.27 27.38 -10.04
N PRO A 120 9.93 28.52 -9.76
CA PRO A 120 9.66 29.32 -8.56
C PRO A 120 8.18 29.68 -8.45
N ALA A 121 7.68 29.80 -7.22
CA ALA A 121 6.29 30.14 -6.96
C ALA A 121 5.98 31.59 -7.37
N ASP A 122 5.70 31.84 -8.66
CA ASP A 122 5.31 33.15 -9.19
C ASP A 122 3.80 33.34 -9.05
N GLU A 123 3.37 34.42 -8.41
CA GLU A 123 1.95 34.71 -8.14
C GLU A 123 1.08 34.68 -9.41
N ARG A 124 1.65 35.01 -10.58
CA ARG A 124 0.98 34.99 -11.89
C ARG A 124 0.64 33.57 -12.37
N ILE A 125 1.25 32.54 -11.78
CA ILE A 125 1.09 31.12 -12.16
C ILE A 125 0.10 30.41 -11.22
N PHE A 126 0.19 30.64 -9.91
CA PHE A 126 -0.65 29.91 -8.95
C PHE A 126 -2.05 30.49 -8.83
N ARG A 127 -2.25 31.81 -8.94
CA ARG A 127 -3.58 32.42 -8.82
C ARG A 127 -4.58 31.91 -9.88
N PRO A 128 -4.25 31.84 -11.19
CA PRO A 128 -5.15 31.24 -12.18
C PRO A 128 -5.37 29.74 -11.97
N THR A 129 -4.33 29.02 -11.51
CA THR A 129 -4.41 27.59 -11.24
C THR A 129 -5.33 27.28 -10.06
N LEU A 130 -5.26 28.09 -8.98
CA LEU A 130 -6.12 27.95 -7.81
C LEU A 130 -7.58 28.27 -8.14
N LEU A 131 -7.83 29.30 -8.95
CA LEU A 131 -9.19 29.61 -9.45
C LEU A 131 -9.75 28.46 -10.29
N HIS A 132 -8.94 27.91 -11.21
CA HIS A 132 -9.34 26.75 -12.02
C HIS A 132 -9.64 25.48 -11.21
N LEU A 133 -8.94 25.27 -10.08
CA LEU A 133 -9.18 24.13 -9.19
C LEU A 133 -10.41 24.36 -8.29
N ALA A 134 -10.70 25.61 -7.92
CA ALA A 134 -11.89 25.97 -7.15
C ALA A 134 -13.19 25.81 -7.96
N ASP A 135 -13.15 26.08 -9.27
CA ASP A 135 -14.31 25.90 -10.17
C ASP A 135 -14.63 24.43 -10.51
N ARG A 136 -13.78 23.48 -10.06
CA ARG A 136 -13.91 22.04 -10.33
C ARG A 136 -14.31 21.20 -9.10
N GLY A 137 -14.45 21.82 -7.94
CA GLY A 137 -14.95 21.18 -6.71
C GLY A 137 -16.45 21.34 -6.56
#